data_AF-A0A7V7MZ83-F1
#
_entry.id   AF-A0A7V7MZ83-F1
#
_cell.length_a   1.000
_cell.length_b   1.000
_cell.length_c   1.000
_cell.angle_alpha   90.00
_cell.angle_beta   90.00
_cell.angle_gamma   90.00
#
_symmetry.space_group_name_H-M   'P 1'
#
loop_
_entity.id
_entity.type
_entity.pdbx_description
1 polymer ?
#
loop_
_entity_poly.entity_id
_entity_poly.type
_entity_poly.pdbx_seq_one_letter_code
_entity_poly.pdbx_strand_id
1 'polypeptide(L)' 'MAAPLFGLGWGGGIIGLIVLILDVIAIVEIIGSGKPTGEKVLWVVIILLLPLIGLILYYLLGR' A
#
# COMPACT_ATOMS: atom_id res chain seq x y z
N MET A 1 14.01 -33.12 -21.29
CA MET A 1 13.67 -33.10 -19.85
C MET A 1 13.66 -31.65 -19.37
N ALA A 2 12.53 -30.95 -19.52
CA ALA A 2 12.39 -29.58 -19.02
C ALA A 2 12.09 -29.64 -17.52
N ALA A 3 12.91 -28.99 -16.70
CA ALA A 3 12.59 -28.83 -15.28
C ALA A 3 11.25 -28.07 -15.16
N PRO A 4 10.36 -28.49 -14.27
CA PRO A 4 9.16 -27.72 -14.01
C PRO A 4 9.58 -26.35 -13.45
N LEU A 5 9.23 -25.27 -14.13
CA LEU A 5 9.40 -23.90 -13.65
C LEU A 5 8.45 -23.56 -12.48
N PHE A 6 7.94 -24.56 -11.75
CA PHE A 6 7.04 -24.47 -10.60
C PHE A 6 7.69 -23.86 -9.34
N GLY A 7 8.70 -23.00 -9.50
CA GLY A 7 9.43 -22.34 -8.41
C GLY A 7 9.68 -20.86 -8.62
N LEU A 8 9.17 -20.24 -9.69
CA LEU A 8 9.41 -18.80 -9.97
C LEU A 8 8.43 -17.87 -9.21
N GLY A 9 8.05 -18.23 -7.99
CA GLY A 9 7.18 -17.45 -7.08
C GLY A 9 7.83 -16.22 -6.44
N TRP A 10 8.81 -15.59 -7.10
CA TRP A 10 9.67 -14.56 -6.53
C TRP A 10 9.10 -13.13 -6.59
N GLY A 11 7.95 -12.93 -7.25
CA GLY A 11 7.40 -11.58 -7.46
C GLY A 11 6.25 -11.20 -6.53
N GLY A 12 5.34 -12.12 -6.20
CA GLY A 12 4.04 -11.76 -5.61
C GLY A 12 4.03 -11.67 -4.08
N GLY A 13 4.69 -12.61 -3.39
CA GLY A 13 4.56 -12.75 -1.93
C GLY A 13 5.27 -11.65 -1.16
N ILE A 14 6.57 -11.48 -1.40
CA ILE A 14 7.41 -10.52 -0.65
C ILE A 14 7.08 -9.08 -1.03
N ILE A 15 6.93 -8.79 -2.33
CA ILE A 15 6.59 -7.43 -2.78
C ILE A 15 5.21 -7.03 -2.27
N GLY A 16 4.22 -7.93 -2.33
CA GLY A 16 2.90 -7.68 -1.75
C GLY A 16 2.95 -7.43 -0.24
N LEU A 17 3.80 -8.16 0.49
CA LEU A 17 4.02 -7.96 1.92
C LEU A 17 4.65 -6.61 2.24
N ILE A 18 5.62 -6.16 1.44
CA ILE A 18 6.23 -4.83 1.58
C ILE A 18 5.18 -3.75 1.37
N VAL A 19 4.38 -3.85 0.30
CA VAL A 19 3.30 -2.90 0.02
C VAL A 19 2.29 -2.87 1.18
N LEU A 20 1.87 -4.03 1.68
CA LEU A 20 0.96 -4.11 2.82
C LEU A 20 1.54 -3.45 4.09
N ILE A 21 2.83 -3.64 4.38
CA ILE A 21 3.49 -2.98 5.51
C ILE A 21 3.47 -1.46 5.34
N LEU A 22 3.77 -0.98 4.13
CA LEU A 22 3.74 0.45 3.83
C LEU A 22 2.32 1.03 3.92
N ASP A 23 1.29 0.30 3.48
CA ASP A 23 -0.11 0.71 3.62
C ASP A 23 -0.48 0.90 5.09
N VAL A 24 -0.08 -0.03 5.97
CA VAL A 24 -0.32 0.09 7.42
C VAL A 24 0.37 1.33 7.99
N ILE A 25 1.63 1.58 7.61
CA ILE A 25 2.38 2.76 8.06
C ILE A 25 1.66 4.04 7.62
N ALA A 26 1.23 4.12 6.36
CA ALA A 26 0.52 5.28 5.83
C ALA A 26 -0.83 5.49 6.54
N ILE A 27 -1.60 4.44 6.79
CA ILE A 27 -2.87 4.52 7.51
C ILE A 27 -2.67 5.03 8.95
N VAL A 28 -1.65 4.55 9.67
CA VAL A 28 -1.32 5.03 11.03
C VAL A 28 -0.96 6.53 10.99
N GLU A 29 -0.19 6.96 10.01
CA GLU A 29 0.17 8.37 9.81
C GLU A 29 -1.06 9.24 9.52
N ILE A 30 -1.95 8.79 8.63
CA ILE A 30 -3.20 9.49 8.29
C ILE A 30 -4.07 9.65 9.54
N ILE A 31 -4.29 8.58 10.30
CA ILE A 31 -5.15 8.60 11.49
C ILE A 31 -4.55 9.50 12.56
N GLY A 32 -3.22 9.48 12.74
CA GLY A 32 -2.49 10.34 13.68
C GLY A 32 -2.36 11.81 13.25
N SER A 33 -2.65 12.15 12.00
CA SER A 33 -2.54 13.51 11.48
C SER A 33 -3.61 14.47 12.04
N GLY A 34 -3.35 15.78 11.96
CA GLY A 34 -4.33 16.83 12.28
C GLY A 34 -5.41 17.07 11.21
N LYS A 35 -5.49 16.22 10.18
CA LYS A 35 -6.42 16.40 9.04
C LYS A 35 -7.89 16.18 9.46
N PRO A 36 -8.86 16.83 8.81
CA PRO A 36 -10.27 16.55 9.04
C PRO A 36 -10.62 15.09 8.77
N THR A 37 -11.62 14.55 9.47
CA THR A 37 -12.04 13.14 9.35
C THR A 37 -12.36 12.73 7.92
N GLY A 38 -13.01 13.59 7.13
CA GLY A 38 -13.35 13.31 5.74
C GLY A 38 -12.12 13.10 4.85
N GLU A 39 -11.06 13.89 5.07
CA GLU A 39 -9.80 13.75 4.32
C GLU A 39 -9.06 12.48 4.73
N LYS A 40 -9.08 12.13 6.02
CA LYS A 40 -8.51 10.86 6.50
C LYS A 40 -9.17 9.66 5.83
N VAL A 41 -10.50 9.64 5.80
CA VAL A 41 -11.26 8.56 5.18
C VAL A 41 -10.95 8.47 3.68
N LEU A 42 -10.89 9.61 2.99
CA LEU A 42 -10.54 9.65 1.56
C LEU A 42 -9.18 8.99 1.29
N TRP A 43 -8.14 9.37 2.05
CA TRP A 43 -6.80 8.80 1.85
C TRP A 43 -6.72 7.32 2.18
N VAL A 44 -7.36 6.88 3.27
CA VAL A 44 -7.41 5.46 3.63
C VAL A 44 -8.10 4.63 2.53
N VAL A 45 -9.22 5.12 1.99
CA VAL A 45 -9.94 4.43 0.90
C VAL A 45 -9.09 4.35 -0.37
N ILE A 46 -8.39 5.43 -0.74
CA ILE A 46 -7.52 5.46 -1.91
C ILE A 46 -6.38 4.44 -1.79
N ILE A 47 -5.72 4.36 -0.63
CA ILE A 47 -4.62 3.41 -0.37
C ILE A 47 -5.13 1.96 -0.43
N LEU A 48 -6.27 1.65 0.21
CA LEU A 48 -6.80 0.29 0.22
C LEU A 48 -7.31 -0.19 -1.14
N LEU A 49 -7.90 0.71 -1.95
CA LEU A 49 -8.38 0.37 -3.29
C LEU A 49 -7.26 0.31 -4.32
N LEU A 50 -6.23 1.16 -4.17
CA LEU A 50 -5.07 1.22 -5.04
C LEU A 50 -3.78 1.16 -4.21
N PRO A 51 -3.29 -0.02 -3.81
CA PRO A 51 -2.16 -0.14 -2.87
C PRO A 51 -0.91 0.60 -3.33
N LEU A 52 -0.41 0.31 -4.53
CA LEU A 52 0.79 1.00 -5.04
C LEU A 52 0.53 2.49 -5.34
N ILE A 53 -0.50 2.78 -6.14
CA ILE A 53 -0.73 4.14 -6.65
C ILE A 53 -1.24 5.06 -5.54
N GLY A 54 -2.14 4.57 -4.71
CA GLY A 54 -2.69 5.29 -3.56
C GLY A 54 -1.62 5.62 -2.54
N LEU A 55 -0.70 4.69 -2.24
CA LEU A 55 0.46 4.96 -1.40
C LEU A 55 1.38 6.05 -1.98
N ILE A 56 1.67 5.98 -3.29
CA ILE A 56 2.48 7.01 -3.98
C ILE A 56 1.78 8.38 -3.93
N LEU A 57 0.49 8.43 -4.24
CA LEU A 57 -0.30 9.67 -4.21
C LEU A 57 -0.36 10.26 -2.80
N TYR A 58 -0.54 9.42 -1.78
CA TYR A 58 -0.52 9.86 -0.39
C TYR A 58 0.82 10.51 -0.04
N TYR A 59 1.96 9.88 -0.35
CA TYR A 59 3.26 10.48 -0.03
C TYR A 59 3.59 11.76 -0.81
N LEU A 60 2.99 11.96 -1.99
CA LEU A 60 3.23 13.15 -2.81
C LEU A 60 2.27 14.31 -2.52
N LEU A 61 1.00 14.01 -2.21
CA LEU A 61 -0.08 14.99 -2.13
C LEU A 61 -0.82 14.97 -0.78
N GLY A 62 -0.77 13.84 -0.08
CA GLY A 62 -1.59 13.54 1.09
C GLY A 62 -0.87 13.52 2.42
N ARG A 63 0.47 13.55 2.44
CA ARG A 63 1.27 13.68 3.65
C ARG A 63 1.08 15.05 4.32
#